data_AF-A0A1S2F627-F1
#
_entry.id   AF-A0A1S2F627-F1
#
_cell.length_a   1.000
_cell.length_b   1.000
_cell.length_c   1.000
_cell.angle_alpha   90.00
_cell.angle_beta   90.00
_cell.angle_gamma   90.00
#
_symmetry.space_group_name_H-M   'P 1'
#
loop_
_entity.id
_entity.type
_entity.pdbx_description
1 polymer ?
#
loop_
_entity_poly.entity_id
_entity_poly.type
_entity_poly.pdbx_seq_one_letter_code
_entity_poly.pdbx_strand_id
1 'polypeptide(L)'
;MLVYRYRDHESGLEVEFSEDILAFMLAQCTSYGNLETGGILAGYYDDTYKKAVILGSSAAPTDSKHSRTRFYRGVKGLKEWLNKLWKKEKAFYLGEWHFHPFATSQRSSIDSKQMNAISANQSMNCPEPILFIIGGDPNHKYSVSISVFFDSKKSIELKEYSVEKI
;
A
#
# COMPACT_ATOMS: atom_id res chain seq x y z
N MET A 1 -10.66 -13.39 -12.12
CA MET A 1 -9.65 -12.54 -11.48
C MET A 1 -9.68 -12.85 -9.99
N LEU A 2 -8.57 -13.30 -9.41
CA LEU A 2 -8.48 -13.49 -7.97
C LEU A 2 -8.44 -12.11 -7.30
N VAL A 3 -9.11 -11.98 -6.17
CA VAL A 3 -9.26 -10.73 -5.42
C VAL A 3 -8.93 -11.02 -3.96
N TYR A 4 -8.05 -10.20 -3.40
CA TYR A 4 -7.64 -10.26 -2.00
C TYR A 4 -8.46 -9.27 -1.19
N ARG A 5 -8.81 -9.68 0.05
CA ARG A 5 -9.57 -8.84 0.98
C ARG A 5 -8.96 -8.89 2.36
N TYR A 6 -8.77 -7.72 2.93
CA TYR A 6 -8.24 -7.52 4.27
C TYR A 6 -9.24 -6.69 5.06
N ARG A 7 -9.64 -7.15 6.24
CA ARG A 7 -10.67 -6.50 7.04
C ARG A 7 -10.30 -6.44 8.52
N ASP A 8 -10.78 -5.41 9.18
CA ASP A 8 -10.89 -5.36 10.63
C ASP A 8 -12.35 -5.63 11.05
N HIS A 9 -12.54 -6.61 11.93
CA HIS A 9 -13.87 -7.04 12.37
C HIS A 9 -14.55 -6.01 13.28
N GLU A 10 -13.78 -5.23 14.05
CA GLU A 10 -14.33 -4.26 15.00
C GLU A 10 -14.85 -3.01 14.27
N SER A 11 -14.03 -2.38 13.43
CA SER A 11 -14.40 -1.17 12.70
C SER A 11 -15.21 -1.44 11.42
N GLY A 12 -15.14 -2.66 10.91
CA GLY A 12 -15.70 -3.05 9.62
C GLY A 12 -14.92 -2.53 8.42
N LEU A 13 -13.75 -1.90 8.62
CA LEU A 13 -12.92 -1.35 7.56
C LEU A 13 -12.29 -2.45 6.72
N GLU A 14 -12.33 -2.28 5.40
CA GLU A 14 -11.86 -3.26 4.44
C GLU A 14 -10.93 -2.63 3.38
N VAL A 15 -9.95 -3.39 2.93
CA VAL A 15 -9.11 -3.10 1.76
C VAL A 15 -9.24 -4.27 0.78
N GLU A 16 -9.57 -3.95 -0.47
CA GLU A 16 -9.69 -4.90 -1.58
C GLU A 16 -8.72 -4.55 -2.71
N PHE A 17 -8.09 -5.56 -3.32
CA PHE A 17 -7.22 -5.40 -4.49
C PHE A 17 -7.18 -6.68 -5.33
N SER A 18 -6.90 -6.55 -6.63
CA SER A 18 -6.80 -7.72 -7.52
C SER A 18 -5.42 -8.37 -7.46
N GLU A 19 -5.37 -9.63 -7.93
CA GLU A 19 -4.11 -10.37 -8.15
C GLU A 19 -3.08 -9.56 -8.95
N ASP A 20 -3.52 -8.86 -9.99
CA ASP A 20 -2.62 -8.11 -10.87
C ASP A 20 -1.85 -7.01 -10.12
N ILE A 21 -2.47 -6.40 -9.10
CA ILE A 21 -1.82 -5.39 -8.25
C ILE A 21 -0.75 -6.04 -7.39
N LEU A 22 -1.03 -7.20 -6.80
CA LEU A 22 -0.06 -7.94 -6.00
C LEU A 22 1.10 -8.45 -6.86
N ALA A 23 0.78 -9.06 -8.01
CA ALA A 23 1.75 -9.56 -8.97
C ALA A 23 2.68 -8.44 -9.47
N PHE A 24 2.15 -7.25 -9.73
CA PHE A 24 2.97 -6.09 -10.09
C PHE A 24 3.94 -5.70 -8.97
N MET A 25 3.47 -5.59 -7.73
CA MET A 25 4.34 -5.25 -6.59
C MET A 25 5.40 -6.33 -6.35
N LEU A 26 5.03 -7.62 -6.41
CA LEU A 26 5.98 -8.74 -6.30
C LEU A 26 7.04 -8.70 -7.40
N ALA A 27 6.67 -8.38 -8.64
CA ALA A 27 7.65 -8.22 -9.73
C ALA A 27 8.65 -7.10 -9.43
N GLN A 28 8.20 -5.99 -8.82
CA GLN A 28 9.12 -4.95 -8.35
C GLN A 28 10.03 -5.47 -7.22
N CYS A 29 9.50 -6.17 -6.23
CA CYS A 29 10.29 -6.79 -5.16
C CYS A 29 11.37 -7.71 -5.71
N THR A 30 11.02 -8.60 -6.63
CA THR A 30 11.97 -9.51 -7.29
C THR A 30 13.06 -8.74 -8.04
N SER A 31 12.72 -7.67 -8.75
CA SER A 31 13.69 -6.86 -9.51
C SER A 31 14.72 -6.13 -8.63
N TYR A 32 14.33 -5.73 -7.41
CA TYR A 32 15.21 -5.04 -6.46
C TYR A 32 15.94 -5.98 -5.49
N GLY A 33 15.55 -7.26 -5.44
CA GLY A 33 16.28 -8.32 -4.75
C GLY A 33 16.40 -8.09 -3.25
N ASN A 34 17.58 -7.66 -2.78
CA ASN A 34 17.88 -7.45 -1.37
C ASN A 34 17.76 -5.98 -0.93
N LEU A 35 17.24 -5.10 -1.78
CA LEU A 35 17.01 -3.69 -1.50
C LEU A 35 15.53 -3.43 -1.24
N GLU A 36 15.24 -2.55 -0.28
CA GLU A 36 13.89 -2.02 -0.12
C GLU A 36 13.49 -1.21 -1.35
N THR A 37 12.25 -1.40 -1.79
CA THR A 37 11.62 -0.69 -2.89
C THR A 37 10.15 -0.46 -2.55
N GLY A 38 9.43 0.31 -3.34
CA GLY A 38 8.05 0.65 -3.06
C GLY A 38 7.49 1.69 -4.01
N GLY A 39 6.37 2.29 -3.63
CA GLY A 39 5.66 3.27 -4.44
C GLY A 39 4.37 3.71 -3.75
N ILE A 40 3.48 4.31 -4.52
CA ILE A 40 2.18 4.74 -4.02
C ILE A 40 1.05 3.82 -4.49
N LEU A 41 -0.03 3.80 -3.73
CA LEU A 41 -1.28 3.13 -4.05
C LEU A 41 -2.28 4.15 -4.58
N ALA A 42 -3.10 3.73 -5.55
CA ALA A 42 -4.19 4.53 -6.07
C ALA A 42 -5.48 3.72 -6.19
N GLY A 43 -6.61 4.37 -5.97
CA GLY A 43 -7.93 3.75 -5.93
C GLY A 43 -8.98 4.69 -5.34
N TYR A 44 -9.99 4.14 -4.69
CA TYR A 44 -11.04 4.93 -4.04
C TYR A 44 -11.54 4.26 -2.76
N TYR A 45 -12.12 5.07 -1.87
CA TYR A 45 -13.00 4.59 -0.82
C TYR A 45 -14.43 4.57 -1.35
N ASP A 46 -15.22 3.56 -0.94
CA ASP A 46 -16.65 3.57 -1.21
C ASP A 46 -17.36 4.72 -0.49
N ASP A 47 -18.61 4.97 -0.86
CA ASP A 47 -19.39 6.10 -0.34
C ASP A 47 -19.62 6.03 1.19
N THR A 48 -19.38 4.86 1.80
CA THR A 48 -19.50 4.64 3.24
C THR A 48 -18.18 4.82 3.98
N TYR A 49 -17.07 5.01 3.26
CA TYR A 49 -15.70 5.05 3.77
C TYR A 49 -15.32 3.80 4.58
N LYS A 50 -16.01 2.67 4.36
CA LYS A 50 -15.72 1.40 5.04
C LYS A 50 -14.93 0.43 4.19
N LYS A 51 -14.81 0.68 2.89
CA LYS A 51 -14.00 -0.15 1.99
C LYS A 51 -13.14 0.73 1.09
N ALA A 52 -11.85 0.45 1.08
CA ALA A 52 -10.93 0.97 0.08
C ALA A 52 -10.70 -0.08 -1.00
N VAL A 53 -10.78 0.33 -2.27
CA VAL A 53 -10.48 -0.50 -3.43
C VAL A 53 -9.23 0.05 -4.09
N ILE A 54 -8.14 -0.73 -4.09
CA ILE A 54 -6.89 -0.37 -4.76
C ILE A 54 -6.99 -0.78 -6.24
N LEU A 55 -6.87 0.21 -7.12
CA LEU A 55 -6.94 0.06 -8.57
C LEU A 55 -5.55 0.08 -9.23
N GLY A 56 -4.53 0.58 -8.54
CA GLY A 56 -3.19 0.69 -9.07
C GLY A 56 -2.12 0.79 -7.99
N SER A 57 -0.94 0.28 -8.29
CA SER A 57 0.29 0.52 -7.53
C SER A 57 1.37 1.05 -8.48
N SER A 58 2.15 2.04 -8.03
CA SER A 58 3.27 2.57 -8.81
C SER A 58 4.52 1.76 -8.55
N ALA A 59 5.44 1.68 -9.52
CA ALA A 59 6.84 1.35 -9.23
C ALA A 59 7.50 2.47 -8.41
N ALA A 60 8.73 2.22 -7.94
CA ALA A 60 9.56 3.25 -7.35
C ALA A 60 9.87 4.33 -8.39
N PRO A 61 9.64 5.62 -8.08
CA PRO A 61 10.11 6.71 -8.93
C PRO A 61 11.61 6.63 -9.16
N THR A 62 12.08 7.01 -10.34
CA THR A 62 13.51 6.87 -10.72
C THR A 62 14.46 7.72 -9.87
N ASP A 63 13.94 8.73 -9.17
CA ASP A 63 14.66 9.58 -8.22
C ASP A 63 14.65 9.03 -6.78
N SER A 64 14.14 7.81 -6.58
CA SER A 64 14.14 7.13 -5.28
C SER A 64 15.53 6.66 -4.87
N LYS A 65 15.74 6.53 -3.55
CA LYS A 65 16.97 5.97 -2.98
C LYS A 65 16.65 4.65 -2.28
N HIS A 66 17.45 3.65 -2.58
CA HIS A 66 17.25 2.28 -2.11
C HIS A 66 18.42 1.86 -1.23
N SER A 67 18.12 1.15 -0.16
CA SER A 67 19.11 0.44 0.66
C SER A 67 18.46 -0.81 1.23
N ARG A 68 19.24 -1.65 1.92
CA ARG A 68 18.74 -2.92 2.46
C ARG A 68 17.67 -2.77 3.56
N THR A 69 17.64 -1.62 4.22
CA THR A 69 16.80 -1.37 5.42
C THR A 69 16.17 0.02 5.45
N ARG A 70 16.27 0.76 4.32
CA ARG A 70 15.63 2.05 4.12
C ARG A 70 15.29 2.25 2.65
N PHE A 71 14.09 2.74 2.40
CA PHE A 71 13.63 3.25 1.12
C PHE A 71 13.19 4.71 1.27
N TYR A 72 13.73 5.58 0.41
CA TYR A 72 13.28 6.96 0.27
C TYR A 72 12.61 7.13 -1.08
N ARG A 73 11.28 7.16 -1.09
CA ARG A 73 10.47 7.29 -2.31
C ARG A 73 10.67 8.68 -2.93
N GLY A 74 11.06 8.71 -4.20
CA GLY A 74 11.08 9.90 -5.02
C GLY A 74 9.67 10.38 -5.41
N VAL A 75 9.57 11.39 -6.26
CA VAL A 75 8.26 11.93 -6.71
C VAL A 75 8.13 12.02 -8.21
N LYS A 76 9.22 11.77 -8.97
CA LYS A 76 9.24 11.95 -10.41
C LYS A 76 8.24 11.04 -11.10
N GLY A 77 7.31 11.63 -11.86
CA GLY A 77 6.30 10.90 -12.63
C GLY A 77 5.04 10.50 -11.85
N LEU A 78 5.01 10.65 -10.52
CA LEU A 78 3.84 10.23 -9.72
C LEU A 78 2.60 11.06 -9.99
N LYS A 79 2.77 12.38 -10.19
CA LYS A 79 1.65 13.28 -10.51
C LYS A 79 1.02 12.89 -11.84
N GLU A 80 1.83 12.62 -12.86
CA GLU A 80 1.37 12.20 -14.18
C GLU A 80 0.69 10.83 -14.12
N TRP A 81 1.23 9.91 -13.32
CA TRP A 81 0.64 8.59 -13.10
C TRP A 81 -0.74 8.68 -12.43
N LEU A 82 -0.86 9.44 -11.33
CA LEU A 82 -2.15 9.71 -10.66
C LEU A 82 -3.15 10.40 -11.60
N ASN A 83 -2.71 11.40 -12.37
CA ASN A 83 -3.58 12.10 -13.33
C ASN A 83 -4.17 11.17 -14.40
N LYS A 84 -3.42 10.15 -14.84
CA LYS A 84 -3.92 9.15 -15.79
C LYS A 84 -5.00 8.27 -15.16
N LEU A 85 -4.77 7.78 -13.95
CA LEU A 85 -5.74 6.96 -13.22
C LEU A 85 -7.00 7.76 -12.84
N TRP A 86 -6.85 9.02 -12.45
CA TRP A 86 -7.98 9.92 -12.21
C TRP A 86 -8.86 10.08 -13.46
N LYS A 87 -8.26 10.31 -14.63
CA LYS A 87 -9.01 10.49 -15.89
C LYS A 87 -9.78 9.24 -16.29
N LYS A 88 -9.21 8.06 -16.06
CA LYS A 88 -9.77 6.78 -16.52
C LYS A 88 -10.77 6.18 -15.52
N GLU A 89 -10.44 6.21 -14.24
CA GLU A 89 -11.12 5.41 -13.19
C GLU A 89 -11.48 6.22 -11.96
N LYS A 90 -11.28 7.55 -11.98
CA LYS A 90 -11.51 8.44 -10.83
C LYS A 90 -10.74 8.01 -9.57
N ALA A 91 -9.60 7.35 -9.76
CA ALA A 91 -8.74 6.92 -8.68
C ALA A 91 -7.92 8.08 -8.11
N PHE A 92 -7.78 8.10 -6.79
CA PHE A 92 -6.98 9.01 -6.01
C PHE A 92 -5.82 8.28 -5.34
N TYR A 93 -4.87 9.03 -4.77
CA TYR A 93 -3.87 8.48 -3.88
C TYR A 93 -4.54 7.85 -2.65
N LEU A 94 -4.17 6.60 -2.32
CA LEU A 94 -4.68 5.86 -1.17
C LEU A 94 -3.63 5.58 -0.09
N GLY A 95 -2.34 5.80 -0.37
CA GLY A 95 -1.29 5.46 0.58
C GLY A 95 0.00 4.98 -0.07
N GLU A 96 0.82 4.33 0.74
CA GLU A 96 2.17 3.91 0.39
C GLU A 96 2.25 2.38 0.41
N TRP A 97 3.10 1.83 -0.45
CA TRP A 97 3.52 0.43 -0.36
C TRP A 97 5.04 0.33 -0.38
N HIS A 98 5.60 -0.66 0.30
CA HIS A 98 7.02 -0.97 0.22
C HIS A 98 7.35 -2.43 0.56
N PHE A 99 8.62 -2.77 0.38
CA PHE A 99 9.15 -4.13 0.52
C PHE A 99 10.23 -4.21 1.60
N HIS A 100 10.11 -5.21 2.47
CA HIS A 100 11.09 -5.63 3.48
C HIS A 100 11.81 -6.92 3.03
N PRO A 101 12.95 -6.82 2.33
CA PRO A 101 13.65 -7.98 1.78
C PRO A 101 14.15 -8.92 2.87
N PHE A 102 13.70 -10.17 2.81
CA PHE A 102 14.08 -11.24 3.74
C PHE A 102 13.74 -10.95 5.22
N ALA A 103 12.79 -10.05 5.47
CA ALA A 103 12.29 -9.69 6.80
C ALA A 103 10.75 -9.80 6.85
N THR A 104 10.15 -9.65 8.03
CA THR A 104 8.70 -9.74 8.16
C THR A 104 8.02 -8.54 7.50
N SER A 105 6.76 -8.71 7.08
CA SER A 105 5.92 -7.58 6.63
C SER A 105 5.48 -6.66 7.77
N GLN A 106 5.97 -6.84 9.01
CA GLN A 106 5.58 -5.97 10.11
C GLN A 106 6.17 -4.57 9.91
N ARG A 107 5.31 -3.56 10.06
CA ARG A 107 5.74 -2.15 10.02
C ARG A 107 6.74 -1.85 11.14
N SER A 108 7.74 -1.06 10.81
CA SER A 108 8.68 -0.48 11.76
C SER A 108 8.11 0.77 12.45
N SER A 109 8.83 1.27 13.45
CA SER A 109 8.52 2.56 14.07
C SER A 109 8.73 3.74 13.12
N ILE A 110 9.59 3.59 12.09
CA ILE A 110 9.83 4.62 11.07
C ILE A 110 8.62 4.70 10.14
N ASP A 111 8.12 3.55 9.66
CA ASP A 111 6.94 3.48 8.79
C ASP A 111 5.73 4.09 9.48
N SER A 112 5.56 3.77 10.76
CA SER A 112 4.48 4.31 11.59
C SER A 112 4.53 5.83 11.69
N LYS A 113 5.73 6.41 11.88
CA LYS A 113 5.91 7.87 11.94
C LYS A 113 5.65 8.53 10.59
N GLN A 114 6.10 7.92 9.50
CA GLN A 114 5.86 8.42 8.16
C GLN A 114 4.37 8.44 7.83
N MET A 115 3.66 7.35 8.09
CA MET A 115 2.24 7.26 7.77
C MET A 115 1.37 8.19 8.63
N ASN A 116 1.72 8.39 9.91
CA ASN A 116 1.09 9.42 10.75
C ASN A 116 1.34 10.84 10.20
N ALA A 117 2.52 11.12 9.67
CA ALA A 117 2.81 12.41 9.05
C ALA A 117 2.03 12.60 7.73
N ILE A 118 1.82 11.53 6.97
CA ILE A 118 0.98 11.55 5.75
C ILE A 118 -0.48 11.79 6.12
N SER A 119 -1.03 11.08 7.12
CA SER A 119 -2.43 11.22 7.52
C SER A 119 -2.75 12.62 8.05
N ALA A 120 -1.80 13.26 8.75
CA ALA A 120 -1.94 14.64 9.22
C ALA A 120 -1.70 15.71 8.14
N ASN A 121 -1.17 15.33 6.96
CA ASN A 121 -0.84 16.28 5.90
C ASN A 121 -2.05 16.54 4.99
N GLN A 122 -2.75 17.64 5.25
CA GLN A 122 -3.92 18.07 4.46
C GLN A 122 -3.64 18.24 2.96
N SER A 123 -2.39 18.56 2.56
CA SER A 123 -2.04 18.70 1.13
C SER A 123 -2.06 17.38 0.37
N MET A 124 -2.00 16.24 1.07
CA MET A 124 -2.09 14.90 0.48
C MET A 124 -3.54 14.49 0.18
N ASN A 125 -4.53 15.20 0.75
CA ASN A 125 -5.96 14.92 0.61
C ASN A 125 -6.32 13.42 0.81
N CYS A 126 -5.67 12.78 1.77
CA CYS A 126 -5.82 11.36 2.11
C CYS A 126 -5.72 11.23 3.64
N PRO A 127 -6.83 11.42 4.37
CA PRO A 127 -6.84 11.35 5.84
C PRO A 127 -6.64 9.93 6.37
N GLU A 128 -7.02 8.92 5.57
CA GLU A 128 -6.93 7.50 5.92
C GLU A 128 -5.89 6.72 5.08
N PRO A 129 -4.60 7.09 5.06
CA PRO A 129 -3.66 6.45 4.14
C PRO A 129 -3.38 5.00 4.53
N ILE A 130 -3.34 4.14 3.53
CA ILE A 130 -3.02 2.72 3.63
C ILE A 130 -1.51 2.53 3.60
N LEU A 131 -1.00 1.67 4.47
CA LEU A 131 0.35 1.14 4.40
C LEU A 131 0.28 -0.33 4.00
N PHE A 132 0.87 -0.66 2.86
CA PHE A 132 1.00 -2.03 2.36
C PHE A 132 2.47 -2.47 2.42
N ILE A 133 2.77 -3.53 3.16
CA ILE A 133 4.14 -4.04 3.25
C ILE A 133 4.19 -5.47 2.73
N ILE A 134 5.07 -5.73 1.78
CA ILE A 134 5.50 -7.08 1.43
C ILE A 134 6.77 -7.38 2.22
N GLY A 135 6.83 -8.50 2.91
CA GLY A 135 8.04 -8.97 3.58
C GLY A 135 8.40 -10.37 3.13
N GLY A 136 9.67 -10.74 3.22
CA GLY A 136 10.16 -12.10 3.01
C GLY A 136 10.95 -12.26 1.72
N ASP A 137 10.99 -13.48 1.19
CA ASP A 137 11.60 -13.78 -0.10
C ASP A 137 10.55 -13.72 -1.21
N PRO A 138 10.62 -12.74 -2.13
CA PRO A 138 9.61 -12.54 -3.16
C PRO A 138 9.59 -13.67 -4.20
N ASN A 139 10.64 -14.51 -4.26
CA ASN A 139 10.70 -15.67 -5.16
C ASN A 139 10.25 -16.98 -4.49
N HIS A 140 10.07 -16.98 -3.17
CA HIS A 140 9.72 -18.18 -2.41
C HIS A 140 8.56 -17.91 -1.46
N LYS A 141 8.86 -17.45 -0.24
CA LYS A 141 7.89 -17.25 0.82
C LYS A 141 7.89 -15.80 1.25
N TYR A 142 6.79 -15.12 0.95
CA TYR A 142 6.52 -13.75 1.38
C TYR A 142 5.31 -13.69 2.32
N SER A 143 5.14 -12.54 2.97
CA SER A 143 3.96 -12.18 3.74
C SER A 143 3.53 -10.76 3.36
N VAL A 144 2.24 -10.47 3.53
CA VAL A 144 1.67 -9.13 3.33
C VAL A 144 1.16 -8.62 4.66
N SER A 145 1.33 -7.32 4.93
CA SER A 145 0.62 -6.62 6.00
C SER A 145 -0.04 -5.37 5.41
N ILE A 146 -1.25 -5.08 5.88
CA ILE A 146 -2.01 -3.90 5.47
C ILE A 146 -2.51 -3.20 6.72
N SER A 147 -2.18 -1.91 6.84
CA SER A 147 -2.65 -1.06 7.94
C SER A 147 -3.26 0.21 7.40
N VAL A 148 -4.32 0.70 8.04
CA VAL A 148 -4.91 2.01 7.74
C VAL A 148 -4.59 2.97 8.87
N PHE A 149 -4.04 4.12 8.51
CA PHE A 149 -3.70 5.20 9.44
C PHE A 149 -4.80 6.24 9.43
N PHE A 150 -4.82 7.08 10.46
CA PHE A 150 -5.84 8.11 10.64
C PHE A 150 -5.16 9.37 11.18
N ASP A 151 -5.74 10.54 10.92
CA ASP A 151 -5.35 11.73 11.68
C ASP A 151 -5.75 11.56 13.16
N SER A 152 -4.77 11.71 14.04
CA SER A 152 -4.96 11.79 15.50
C SER A 152 -5.68 10.58 16.14
N LYS A 153 -5.70 9.41 15.48
CA LYS A 153 -6.24 8.14 16.02
C LYS A 153 -5.26 6.99 15.82
N LYS A 154 -5.47 5.90 16.57
CA LYS A 154 -4.66 4.69 16.43
C LYS A 154 -4.90 4.04 15.07
N SER A 155 -3.82 3.67 14.39
CA SER A 155 -3.86 2.88 13.15
C SER A 155 -4.50 1.51 13.38
N ILE A 156 -5.20 0.99 12.38
CA ILE A 156 -5.81 -0.36 12.39
C ILE A 156 -5.01 -1.26 11.45
N GLU A 157 -4.57 -2.41 11.93
CA GLU A 157 -3.99 -3.46 11.09
C GLU A 157 -5.09 -4.43 10.66
N LEU A 158 -5.22 -4.68 9.36
CA LEU A 158 -6.26 -5.51 8.78
C LEU A 158 -5.80 -6.97 8.67
N LYS A 159 -6.75 -7.91 8.68
CA LYS A 159 -6.48 -9.34 8.51
C LYS A 159 -7.09 -9.86 7.23
N GLU A 160 -6.33 -10.68 6.52
CA GLU A 160 -6.82 -11.34 5.31
C GLU A 160 -7.99 -12.26 5.65
N TYR A 161 -9.00 -12.27 4.79
CA TYR A 161 -10.12 -13.18 4.90
C TYR A 161 -10.56 -13.67 3.52
N SER A 162 -11.05 -14.91 3.47
CA SER A 162 -11.71 -15.46 2.29
C SER A 162 -13.22 -15.32 2.46
N VAL A 163 -13.91 -14.90 1.40
CA VAL A 163 -15.37 -15.01 1.37
C VAL A 163 -15.67 -16.49 1.13
N GLU A 164 -16.24 -17.18 2.11
CA GLU A 164 -16.78 -18.52 1.89
C GLU A 164 -17.81 -18.42 0.75
N LYS A 165 -17.61 -19.23 -0.31
CA LYS A 165 -18.62 -19.37 -1.35
C LYS A 165 -19.82 -20.06 -0.72
N ILE A 166 -20.91 -19.30 -0.52
CA ILE A 166 -22.24 -19.85 -0.20
C ILE A 166 -22.71 -20.69 -1.39
#